data_AF-A0A8J8C9E1-F1
#
_entry.id   AF-A0A8J8C9E1-F1
#
_cell.length_a   1.000
_cell.length_b   1.000
_cell.length_c   1.000
_cell.angle_alpha   90.00
_cell.angle_beta   90.00
_cell.angle_gamma   90.00
#
_symmetry.space_group_name_H-M   'P 1'
#
loop_
_entity.id
_entity.type
_entity.pdbx_description
1 polymer ?
#
loop_
_entity_poly.entity_id
_entity_poly.type
_entity_poly.pdbx_seq_one_letter_code
_entity_poly.pdbx_strand_id
1 'polypeptide(L)'
;MGYTVIEDVEDRVGETVIRRKILQTDDPQFPSGYRYALHYGYTDGRGTILRYDNENETPGRHERHTADGVEEIDFPGMLALRRQFVDEVESRQ
;
A
#
# COMPACT_ATOMS: atom_id res chain seq x y z
N MET A 1 0.60 22.47 -1.61
CA MET A 1 0.73 21.07 -1.20
C MET A 1 1.78 20.46 -2.08
N GLY A 2 2.94 20.17 -1.49
CA GLY A 2 4.01 19.46 -2.16
C GLY A 2 3.88 17.97 -1.87
N TYR A 3 4.65 17.15 -2.59
CA TYR A 3 4.90 15.79 -2.15
C TYR A 3 6.34 15.43 -2.44
N THR A 4 6.91 14.61 -1.58
CA THR A 4 8.22 13.99 -1.80
C THR A 4 7.99 12.53 -2.10
N VAL A 5 8.51 12.06 -3.24
CA VAL A 5 8.51 10.62 -3.56
C VAL A 5 9.55 9.95 -2.67
N ILE A 6 9.09 9.08 -1.77
CA ILE A 6 9.95 8.26 -0.91
C ILE A 6 10.26 6.95 -1.61
N GLU A 7 9.24 6.33 -2.21
CA GLU A 7 9.36 5.07 -2.93
C GLU A 7 8.34 5.06 -4.08
N ASP A 8 8.76 4.66 -5.28
CA ASP A 8 7.87 4.35 -6.41
C ASP A 8 8.54 3.26 -7.23
N VAL A 9 8.34 2.02 -6.81
CA VAL A 9 8.96 0.83 -7.41
C VAL A 9 7.91 -0.21 -7.76
N GLU A 10 8.18 -0.97 -8.81
CA GLU A 10 7.37 -2.10 -9.25
C GLU A 10 8.32 -3.27 -9.53
N ASP A 11 8.13 -4.35 -8.79
CA ASP A 11 8.86 -5.60 -8.94
C ASP A 11 7.92 -6.66 -9.51
N ARG A 12 8.31 -7.33 -10.60
CA ARG A 12 7.53 -8.41 -11.21
C ARG A 12 8.24 -9.74 -11.00
N VAL A 13 7.54 -10.70 -10.40
CA VAL A 13 8.09 -12.01 -10.05
C VAL A 13 7.16 -13.09 -10.59
N GLY A 14 7.55 -13.69 -11.72
CA GLY A 14 6.69 -14.68 -12.40
C GLY A 14 5.35 -14.07 -12.82
N GLU A 15 4.26 -14.58 -12.24
CA GLU A 15 2.88 -14.14 -12.50
C GLU A 15 2.37 -13.11 -11.47
N THR A 16 3.22 -12.63 -10.57
CA THR A 16 2.86 -11.66 -9.54
C THR A 16 3.60 -10.33 -9.72
N VAL A 17 3.01 -9.27 -9.19
CA VAL A 17 3.54 -7.90 -9.18
C VAL A 17 3.46 -7.32 -7.80
N ILE A 18 4.55 -6.69 -7.37
CA ILE A 18 4.67 -5.97 -6.10
C ILE A 18 4.95 -4.51 -6.45
N ARG A 19 3.97 -3.65 -6.23
CA ARG A 19 4.09 -2.20 -6.41
C ARG A 19 4.15 -1.53 -5.04
N ARG A 20 5.15 -0.69 -4.81
CA ARG A 20 5.29 0.09 -3.59
C ARG A 20 5.42 1.56 -3.96
N LYS A 21 4.35 2.31 -3.71
CA LYS A 21 4.31 3.75 -3.89
C LYS A 21 4.10 4.43 -2.55
N ILE A 22 5.05 5.25 -2.13
CA ILE A 22 5.05 5.99 -0.87
C ILE A 22 5.43 7.44 -1.17
N LEU A 23 4.53 8.35 -0.83
CA LEU A 23 4.70 9.78 -0.94
C LEU A 23 4.60 10.39 0.46
N GLN A 24 5.53 11.27 0.81
CA GLN A 24 5.39 12.14 1.97
C GLN A 24 4.69 13.42 1.52
N THR A 25 3.67 13.86 2.25
CA THR A 25 2.80 14.99 1.88
C THR A 25 2.45 15.85 3.09
N ASP A 26 2.26 17.15 2.86
CA ASP A 26 1.73 18.13 3.82
C ASP A 26 0.21 18.33 3.69
N ASP A 27 -0.45 17.53 2.86
CA ASP A 27 -1.89 17.61 2.61
C ASP A 27 -2.71 17.20 3.86
N PRO A 28 -3.60 18.07 4.39
CA PRO A 28 -4.42 17.80 5.56
C PRO A 28 -5.42 16.65 5.37
N GLN A 29 -5.71 16.24 4.14
CA GLN A 29 -6.49 15.02 3.86
C GLN A 29 -5.75 13.75 4.28
N PHE A 30 -4.43 13.81 4.46
CA PHE A 30 -3.58 12.71 4.88
C PHE A 30 -2.90 13.06 6.21
N PRO A 31 -3.60 12.97 7.35
CA PRO A 31 -3.09 13.40 8.66
C PRO A 31 -1.86 12.60 9.12
N SER A 32 -1.63 11.42 8.53
CA SER A 32 -0.42 10.63 8.73
C SER A 32 0.85 11.27 8.14
N GLY A 33 0.72 12.31 7.29
CA GLY A 33 1.81 12.93 6.55
C GLY A 33 2.28 12.09 5.34
N TYR A 34 1.55 11.03 5.00
CA TYR A 34 1.88 10.15 3.89
C TYR A 34 0.66 9.79 3.04
N ARG A 35 0.89 9.70 1.73
CA ARG A 35 0.00 9.07 0.77
C ARG A 35 0.70 7.86 0.20
N TYR A 36 0.06 6.70 0.24
CA TYR A 36 0.70 5.46 -0.20
C TYR A 36 -0.26 4.49 -0.88
N ALA A 37 0.31 3.63 -1.71
CA ALA A 37 -0.34 2.47 -2.30
C ALA A 37 0.69 1.34 -2.40
N LEU A 38 0.59 0.38 -1.49
CA LEU A 38 1.35 -0.87 -1.48
C LEU A 38 0.44 -1.95 -2.05
N HIS A 39 0.82 -2.59 -3.13
CA HIS A 39 -0.03 -3.52 -3.85
C HIS A 39 0.75 -4.76 -4.24
N TYR A 40 0.23 -5.91 -3.86
CA TYR A 40 0.64 -7.23 -4.29
C TYR A 40 -0.53 -7.90 -4.98
N GLY A 41 -0.33 -8.28 -6.23
CA GLY A 41 -1.38 -8.84 -7.07
C GLY A 41 -0.83 -9.67 -8.20
N TYR A 42 -1.72 -10.19 -9.02
CA TYR A 42 -1.35 -10.95 -10.20
C TYR A 42 -1.15 -10.04 -11.42
N THR A 43 -0.16 -10.36 -12.25
CA THR A 43 0.11 -9.61 -13.50
C THR A 43 -0.93 -9.85 -14.59
N ASP A 44 -1.70 -10.93 -14.48
CA ASP A 44 -2.66 -11.41 -15.49
C ASP A 44 -4.12 -10.97 -15.21
N GLY A 45 -4.33 -10.10 -14.22
CA GLY A 45 -5.66 -9.59 -13.90
C GLY A 45 -6.51 -10.55 -13.05
N ARG A 46 -5.96 -11.64 -12.50
CA ARG A 46 -6.62 -12.44 -11.45
C ARG A 46 -7.00 -11.64 -10.20
N GLY A 47 -6.43 -10.44 -10.03
CA GLY A 47 -6.83 -9.48 -9.02
C GLY A 47 -5.75 -9.20 -7.98
N THR A 48 -6.18 -8.55 -6.90
CA THR A 48 -5.34 -8.17 -5.75
C THR A 48 -5.21 -9.34 -4.79
N ILE A 49 -3.98 -9.67 -4.38
CA ILE A 49 -3.71 -10.63 -3.30
C ILE A 49 -3.70 -9.90 -1.96
N LEU A 50 -2.97 -8.79 -1.90
CA LEU A 50 -2.82 -7.95 -0.72
C LEU A 50 -2.61 -6.50 -1.15
N ARG A 51 -3.30 -5.56 -0.54
CA ARG A 51 -3.06 -4.13 -0.78
C ARG A 51 -3.25 -3.33 0.49
N TYR A 52 -2.35 -2.37 0.70
CA TYR A 52 -2.48 -1.34 1.71
C TYR A 52 -2.50 0.00 1.00
N ASP A 53 -3.50 0.82 1.27
CA ASP A 53 -3.52 2.19 0.77
C ASP A 53 -4.31 3.11 1.70
N ASN A 54 -4.27 4.39 1.41
CA ASN A 54 -5.04 5.40 2.12
C ASN A 54 -5.72 6.42 1.21
N GLU A 55 -6.00 6.04 -0.04
CA GLU A 55 -6.56 6.92 -1.07
C GLU A 55 -7.81 6.31 -1.73
N ASN A 56 -8.59 5.54 -0.98
CA ASN A 56 -9.88 5.05 -1.47
C ASN A 56 -10.99 6.08 -1.23
N GLU A 57 -12.21 5.63 -0.93
CA GLU A 57 -13.41 6.47 -0.81
C GLU A 57 -13.28 7.55 0.27
N THR A 58 -12.44 7.34 1.29
CA THR A 58 -12.13 8.34 2.31
C THR A 58 -10.62 8.54 2.39
N PRO A 59 -10.10 9.61 1.78
CA PRO A 59 -8.69 9.96 1.86
C PRO A 59 -8.22 10.04 3.32
N GLY A 60 -7.06 9.46 3.59
CA GLY A 60 -6.48 9.41 4.93
C GLY A 60 -6.96 8.25 5.80
N ARG A 61 -8.01 7.50 5.40
CA ARG A 61 -8.38 6.23 6.03
C ARG A 61 -7.43 5.15 5.56
N HIS A 62 -6.78 4.46 6.50
CA HIS A 62 -5.82 3.40 6.19
C HIS A 62 -6.56 2.08 6.05
N GLU A 63 -6.40 1.42 4.91
CA GLU A 63 -7.13 0.20 4.60
C GLU A 63 -6.19 -0.91 4.17
N ARG A 64 -6.53 -2.13 4.59
CA ARG A 64 -5.95 -3.38 4.12
C ARG A 64 -6.99 -4.14 3.31
N HIS A 65 -6.58 -4.57 2.12
CA HIS A 65 -7.40 -5.26 1.15
C HIS A 65 -6.81 -6.64 0.92
N THR A 66 -7.61 -7.68 1.11
CA THR A 66 -7.26 -9.07 0.81
C THR A 66 -8.36 -9.72 -0.02
N ALA A 67 -8.20 -10.99 -0.36
CA ALA A 67 -9.27 -11.77 -0.98
C ALA A 67 -10.52 -11.92 -0.07
N ASP A 68 -10.35 -11.78 1.25
CA ASP A 68 -11.41 -11.93 2.24
C ASP A 68 -12.23 -10.64 2.44
N GLY A 69 -11.71 -9.49 1.98
CA GLY A 69 -12.40 -8.22 2.05
C GLY A 69 -11.47 -7.03 2.30
N VAL A 70 -12.09 -5.93 2.74
CA VAL A 70 -11.42 -4.68 3.10
C VAL A 70 -11.63 -4.43 4.58
N GLU A 71 -10.54 -4.12 5.28
CA GLU A 71 -10.56 -3.73 6.70
C GLU A 71 -9.83 -2.41 6.90
N GLU A 72 -10.37 -1.57 7.79
CA GLU A 72 -9.66 -0.39 8.28
C GLU A 72 -8.60 -0.83 9.29
N ILE A 73 -7.41 -0.25 9.19
CA ILE A 73 -6.28 -0.54 10.08
C ILE A 73 -5.76 0.74 10.73
N ASP A 74 -5.12 0.60 11.87
CA ASP A 74 -4.32 1.69 12.43
C ASP A 74 -3.07 1.94 11.59
N PHE A 75 -2.58 3.18 11.59
CA PHE A 75 -1.31 3.52 10.94
C PHE A 75 -0.14 3.46 11.94
N PRO A 76 0.68 2.40 11.92
CA PRO A 76 1.82 2.26 12.84
C PRO A 76 3.01 3.16 12.47
N GLY A 77 2.88 3.98 11.42
CA GLY A 77 3.96 4.71 10.79
C GLY A 77 4.44 4.03 9.50
N MET A 78 4.99 4.83 8.58
CA MET A 78 5.27 4.39 7.21
C MET A 78 6.26 3.24 7.14
N LEU A 79 7.33 3.28 7.95
CA LEU A 79 8.35 2.23 7.97
C LEU A 79 7.78 0.90 8.49
N ALA A 80 6.97 0.93 9.54
CA ALA A 80 6.36 -0.26 10.13
C ALA A 80 5.34 -0.87 9.17
N LEU A 81 4.48 -0.04 8.55
CA LEU A 81 3.50 -0.49 7.57
C LEU A 81 4.17 -1.10 6.33
N ARG A 82 5.22 -0.45 5.81
CA ARG A 82 5.98 -0.98 4.67
C ARG A 82 6.62 -2.33 4.99
N ARG A 83 7.20 -2.48 6.20
CA ARG A 83 7.78 -3.75 6.64
C ARG A 83 6.70 -4.84 6.71
N GLN A 84 5.58 -4.56 7.38
CA GLN A 84 4.47 -5.50 7.48
C GLN A 84 3.98 -5.96 6.10
N PHE A 85 3.84 -5.03 5.15
CA PHE A 85 3.48 -5.38 3.77
C PHE A 85 4.50 -6.34 3.12
N VAL A 86 5.79 -6.05 3.24
CA VAL A 86 6.84 -6.91 2.67
C VAL A 86 6.84 -8.29 3.33
N ASP A 87 6.76 -8.36 4.66
CA ASP A 87 6.72 -9.61 5.41
C ASP A 87 5.49 -10.46 5.00
N GLU A 88 4.33 -9.82 4.82
CA GLU A 88 3.12 -10.50 4.36
C GLU A 88 3.22 -10.97 2.91
N VAL A 89 3.86 -10.20 2.03
CA VAL A 89 4.13 -10.62 0.65
C VAL A 89 5.05 -11.84 0.63
N GLU A 90 6.16 -11.81 1.38
CA GLU A 90 7.12 -12.92 1.46
C GLU A 90 6.47 -14.19 2.02
N SER A 91 5.56 -14.07 3.01
CA SER A 91 4.83 -15.22 3.54
C SER A 91 3.82 -15.85 2.57
N ARG A 92 3.53 -15.16 1.44
CA ARG A 92 2.56 -15.55 0.42
C ARG A 92 3.20 -15.90 -0.93
N GLN A 93 4.53 -15.91 -1.01
CA GLN A 93 5.29 -16.46 -2.14
C GLN A 93 5.46 -17.97 -1.97
#